data_AF-A0A926FG44-F1
#
_entry.id   AF-A0A926FG44-F1
#
_cell.length_a   1.000
_cell.length_b   1.000
_cell.length_c   1.000
_cell.angle_alpha   90.00
_cell.angle_beta   90.00
_cell.angle_gamma   90.00
#
_symmetry.space_group_name_H-M   'P 1'
#
loop_
_entity.id
_entity.type
_entity.pdbx_description
1 polymer ?
#
loop_
_entity_poly.entity_id
_entity_poly.type
_entity_poly.pdbx_seq_one_letter_code
_entity_poly.pdbx_strand_id
1 'polypeptide(L)' 'MKFGIVVFPGSNCEADCAWVVESLPGCTWEYVWHRDRDLKSADAVILPGGFAYGDY' A
#
# COMPACT_ATOMS: atom_id res chain seq x y z
N MET A 1 14.28 -1.20 3.92
CA MET A 1 12.98 -1.42 4.59
C MET A 1 11.93 -1.64 3.52
N LYS A 2 11.14 -2.71 3.62
CA LYS A 2 10.09 -3.05 2.66
C LYS A 2 8.72 -2.60 3.17
N PHE A 3 8.02 -1.80 2.38
CA PHE A 3 6.65 -1.37 2.66
C PHE A 3 5.63 -2.23 1.89
N GLY A 4 4.58 -2.68 2.56
CA GLY A 4 3.40 -3.25 1.93
C GLY A 4 2.33 -2.17 1.78
N ILE A 5 1.91 -1.86 0.56
CA ILE A 5 0.87 -0.85 0.29
C ILE A 5 -0.42 -1.60 -0.01
N VAL A 6 -1.42 -1.50 0.87
CA VAL A 6 -2.65 -2.27 0.73
C VAL A 6 -3.57 -1.64 -0.32
N VAL A 7 -4.08 -2.47 -1.23
CA VAL A 7 -5.04 -2.07 -2.26
C VAL A 7 -6.42 -2.61 -1.89
N PHE A 8 -7.38 -1.70 -1.72
CA PHE A 8 -8.81 -2.03 -1.60
C PHE A 8 -9.54 -1.74 -2.92
N PRO A 9 -10.70 -2.36 -3.18
CA PRO A 9 -11.56 -1.91 -4.27
C PRO A 9 -12.00 -0.46 -4.02
N GLY A 10 -11.66 0.47 -4.91
CA GLY A 10 -12.07 1.87 -4.83
C GLY A 10 -11.18 2.80 -4.01
N SER A 11 -10.11 2.31 -3.35
CA SER A 11 -9.04 3.21 -2.88
C SER A 11 -8.31 3.85 -4.07
N ASN A 12 -7.69 5.00 -3.85
CA ASN A 12 -7.14 5.82 -4.94
C ASN A 12 -5.79 6.49 -4.66
N CYS A 13 -5.26 6.36 -3.44
CA CYS A 13 -3.98 6.99 -3.04
C CYS A 13 -2.81 5.99 -2.95
N GLU A 14 -2.94 4.77 -3.47
CA GLU A 14 -1.89 3.75 -3.38
C GLU A 14 -0.64 4.13 -4.18
N ALA A 15 -0.85 4.72 -5.36
CA ALA A 15 0.24 5.23 -6.20
C ALA A 15 0.99 6.39 -5.54
N ASP A 16 0.28 7.29 -4.84
CA ASP A 16 0.89 8.40 -4.11
C ASP A 16 1.78 7.87 -2.98
N CYS A 17 1.31 6.83 -2.27
CA CYS A 17 2.07 6.16 -1.23
C CYS A 17 3.33 5.48 -1.81
N ALA A 18 3.20 4.80 -2.96
CA ALA A 18 4.32 4.17 -3.65
C ALA A 18 5.38 5.21 -4.05
N TRP A 19 4.95 6.33 -4.63
CA TRP A 19 5.83 7.43 -5.03
C TRP A 19 6.62 8.00 -3.85
N VAL A 20 5.98 8.20 -2.69
CA VAL A 20 6.67 8.64 -1.48
C VAL A 20 7.69 7.60 -1.02
N VAL A 21 7.36 6.30 -1.03
CA VAL A 21 8.31 5.25 -0.62
C VAL A 21 9.51 5.17 -1.57
N GLU A 22 9.32 5.31 -2.88
CA GLU A 22 10.42 5.35 -3.87
C GLU A 22 11.38 6.51 -3.63
N SER A 23 10.91 7.62 -3.07
CA SER A 23 11.77 8.76 -2.74
C SER A 23 12.67 8.53 -1.53
N LEU A 24 12.42 7.48 -0.74
CA LEU A 24 13.18 7.16 0.47
C LEU A 24 14.38 6.25 0.16
N PRO A 25 15.63 6.67 0.43
CA PRO A 25 16.81 5.85 0.16
C PRO A 25 16.77 4.49 0.87
N GLY A 26 17.04 3.41 0.12
CA GLY A 26 17.09 2.05 0.66
C GLY A 26 15.74 1.45 1.08
N CYS A 27 14.64 2.12 0.73
CA CYS A 27 13.29 1.59 0.91
C CYS A 27 12.80 0.94 -0.38
N THR A 28 11.99 -0.10 -0.24
CA THR A 28 11.29 -0.77 -1.34
C THR A 28 9.82 -0.90 -0.97
N TRP A 29 8.97 -1.15 -1.95
CA TRP A 29 7.55 -1.34 -1.71
C TRP A 29 6.96 -2.44 -2.59
N GLU A 30 5.82 -2.97 -2.18
CA GLU A 30 5.01 -3.86 -3.00
C GLU A 30 3.51 -3.67 -2.69
N TYR A 31 2.68 -3.75 -3.71
CA TYR A 31 1.23 -3.78 -3.49
C TYR A 31 0.81 -5.10 -2.84
N VAL A 32 -0.08 -5.00 -1.85
CA VAL A 32 -0.70 -6.13 -1.15
C VAL A 32 -2.20 -6.04 -1.38
N TRP A 33 -2.79 -7.07 -1.97
CA TRP A 33 -4.24 -7.08 -2.13
C TRP A 33 -4.92 -7.30 -0.78
N HIS A 34 -5.97 -6.55 -0.46
CA HIS A 34 -6.59 -6.61 0.87
C HIS A 34 -7.14 -7.99 1.29
N ARG A 35 -7.31 -8.95 0.37
CA ARG A 35 -7.73 -10.33 0.69
C ARG A 35 -6.57 -11.32 0.77
N ASP A 36 -5.36 -10.90 0.45
CA ASP A 36 -4.18 -11.76 0.56
C ASP A 36 -3.90 -12.05 2.03
N ARG A 37 -3.48 -13.29 2.31
CA ARG A 37 -3.07 -13.69 3.66
C ARG A 37 -1.58 -13.46 3.93
N ASP A 38 -0.84 -13.08 2.90
CA ASP A 38 0.59 -12.80 2.96
C ASP A 38 0.82 -11.29 2.80
N LEU A 39 1.57 -10.70 3.73
CA LEU A 39 2.00 -9.31 3.70
C LEU A 39 3.31 -9.13 2.91
N LYS A 40 3.75 -10.16 2.19
CA LYS A 40 4.89 -10.17 1.29
C LYS A 40 6.19 -9.76 1.97
N SER A 41 6.37 -10.22 3.22
CA SER A 41 7.52 -9.89 4.06
C SER A 41 7.73 -8.38 4.27
N ALA A 42 6.65 -7.59 4.29
CA ALA A 42 6.73 -6.17 4.59
C ALA A 42 7.17 -5.92 6.04
N ASP A 43 8.11 -4.99 6.22
CA ASP A 43 8.54 -4.48 7.54
C ASP A 43 7.51 -3.48 8.10
N ALA A 44 6.80 -2.78 7.21
CA ALA A 44 5.77 -1.80 7.53
C ALA A 44 4.62 -1.88 6.52
N VAL A 45 3.40 -1.60 6.97
CA VAL A 45 2.20 -1.61 6.12
C VAL A 45 1.59 -0.22 6.06
N ILE A 46 1.25 0.22 4.84
CA ILE A 46 0.52 1.46 4.58
C ILE A 46 -0.91 1.08 4.19
N LEU A 47 -1.89 1.68 4.86
CA LEU A 47 -3.30 1.67 4.47
C LEU A 47 -3.58 3.01 3.77
N PRO A 48 -3.65 3.05 2.44
CA PRO A 48 -3.81 4.28 1.69
C PRO A 48 -5.21 4.86 1.88
N GLY A 49 -5.30 6.19 1.77
CA GLY A 49 -6.57 6.89 1.76
C GLY A 49 -7.35 6.66 0.46
N GLY A 50 -8.53 7.28 0.39
CA GLY A 50 -9.41 7.25 -0.76
C GLY A 50 -10.85 6.92 -0.37
N PHE A 51 -11.56 6.31 -1.31
CA PHE A 51 -12.99 5.95 -1.19
C PHE A 51 -13.14 4.42 -1.25
N ALA A 52 -12.49 3.70 -0.34
CA ALA A 52 -12.56 2.24 -0.32
C ALA A 52 -14.02 1.78 -0.20
N TYR A 53 -14.46 0.91 -1.13
CA TYR A 53 -15.85 0.49 -1.28
C TYR A 53 -16.86 1.62 -1.54
N GLY A 54 -16.40 2.82 -1.92
CA GLY A 54 -17.24 3.98 -2.17
C GLY A 54 -17.80 4.65 -0.91
N ASP A 55 -17.16 4.46 0.25
CA ASP A 55 -17.55 5.00 1.56
C ASP A 55 -18.98 4.64 2.01
N TYR A 56 -19.46 3.47 1.58
CA TYR A 56 -20.75 2.91 1.97
C TYR A 56 -20.66 1.96 3.17
#